data_AF-A0A923BW72-F1
#
_entry.id   AF-A0A923BW72-F1
#
_cell.length_a   1.000
_cell.length_b   1.000
_cell.length_c   1.000
_cell.angle_alpha   90.00
_cell.angle_beta   90.00
_cell.angle_gamma   90.00
#
_symmetry.space_group_name_H-M   'P 1'
#
loop_
_entity.id
_entity.type
_entity.pdbx_description
1 polymer ?
#
loop_
_entity_poly.entity_id
_entity_poly.type
_entity_poly.pdbx_seq_one_letter_code
_entity_poly.pdbx_strand_id
1 'polypeptide(L)'
;MSERHVTFDMIVQAVGAVAGVTRHEIMVAGRAGADERVHLRYACWWLASKMTSLGPSTIGRMSGGRDHTMVIHGQRRAEELRASSETFRLSTDALLGTLQALERAGLLRFAVSIDPLATARRVLAAPEREAVRVSTYEIVAMSRLIVEQADGDTSEPSTEETVHV
;
A
#
# COMPACT_ATOMS: atom_id res chain seq x y z
N MET A 1 6.09 19.29 -8.50
CA MET A 1 5.29 18.14 -8.99
C MET A 1 4.46 17.65 -7.82
N SER A 2 3.15 17.49 -7.98
CA SER A 2 2.27 17.01 -6.91
C SER A 2 2.77 15.65 -6.43
N GLU A 3 3.10 15.52 -5.15
CA GLU A 3 3.37 14.22 -4.53
C GLU A 3 2.13 13.35 -4.75
N ARG A 4 2.29 12.29 -5.55
CA ARG A 4 1.21 11.32 -5.75
C ARG A 4 1.15 10.46 -4.49
N HIS A 5 0.03 10.52 -3.78
CA HIS A 5 -0.12 9.82 -2.50
C HIS A 5 -0.65 8.40 -2.66
N VAL A 6 -1.10 8.03 -3.86
CA VAL A 6 -1.63 6.69 -4.12
C VAL A 6 -0.51 5.65 -4.05
N THR A 7 -0.65 4.69 -3.14
CA THR A 7 0.27 3.55 -3.07
C THR A 7 -0.21 2.39 -3.93
N PHE A 8 0.73 1.49 -4.28
CA PHE A 8 0.37 0.26 -4.97
C PHE A 8 -0.60 -0.59 -4.14
N ASP A 9 -0.47 -0.63 -2.81
CA ASP A 9 -1.37 -1.42 -1.97
C ASP A 9 -2.80 -0.86 -2.00
N MET A 10 -2.98 0.46 -1.92
CA MET A 10 -4.30 1.09 -2.10
C MET A 10 -4.97 0.66 -3.41
N ILE A 11 -4.20 0.61 -4.50
CA ILE A 11 -4.70 0.19 -5.81
C ILE A 11 -5.18 -1.26 -5.76
N VAL A 12 -4.38 -2.16 -5.18
CA VAL A 12 -4.73 -3.58 -5.08
C VAL A 12 -5.95 -3.79 -4.21
N GLN A 13 -6.06 -3.06 -3.09
CA GLN A 13 -7.22 -3.10 -2.21
C GLN A 13 -8.48 -2.57 -2.91
N ALA A 14 -8.38 -1.47 -3.67
CA ALA A 14 -9.52 -0.92 -4.41
C ALA A 14 -10.01 -1.89 -5.50
N VAL A 15 -9.09 -2.51 -6.26
CA VAL A 15 -9.43 -3.53 -7.25
C VAL A 15 -10.05 -4.76 -6.59
N GLY A 16 -9.46 -5.23 -5.48
CA GLY A 16 -9.95 -6.38 -4.72
C GLY A 16 -11.34 -6.14 -4.14
N ALA A 17 -11.60 -4.95 -3.60
CA ALA A 17 -12.90 -4.58 -3.04
C ALA A 17 -14.01 -4.60 -4.11
N VAL A 18 -13.76 -4.08 -5.31
CA VAL A 18 -14.73 -4.11 -6.41
C VAL A 18 -14.98 -5.53 -6.92
N ALA A 19 -13.94 -6.37 -6.96
CA ALA A 19 -14.04 -7.75 -7.44
C ALA A 19 -14.49 -8.75 -6.37
N GLY A 20 -14.55 -8.36 -5.09
CA GLY A 20 -14.86 -9.25 -3.97
C GLY A 20 -13.75 -10.25 -3.65
N VAL A 21 -12.49 -9.87 -3.86
CA VAL A 21 -11.33 -10.76 -3.72
C VAL A 21 -10.23 -10.09 -2.91
N THR A 22 -9.40 -10.89 -2.24
CA THR A 22 -8.31 -10.38 -1.42
C THR A 22 -7.05 -10.07 -2.24
N ARG A 23 -6.17 -9.23 -1.68
CA ARG A 23 -4.80 -9.00 -2.20
C ARG A 23 -4.06 -10.31 -2.46
N HIS A 24 -4.14 -11.25 -1.52
CA HIS A 24 -3.45 -12.55 -1.63
C HIS A 24 -3.96 -13.33 -2.84
N GLU A 25 -5.27 -13.28 -3.11
CA GLU A 25 -5.86 -13.94 -4.27
C GLU A 25 -5.45 -13.31 -5.60
N ILE A 26 -5.29 -11.98 -5.66
CA ILE A 26 -4.80 -11.28 -6.87
C ILE A 26 -3.31 -11.57 -7.08
N MET A 27 -2.50 -11.53 -6.02
CA MET A 27 -1.03 -11.51 -6.12
C MET A 27 -0.37 -12.87 -5.94
N VAL A 28 -0.96 -13.82 -5.24
CA VAL A 28 -0.26 -15.05 -4.81
C VAL A 28 -1.01 -16.33 -5.15
N ALA A 29 -2.36 -16.34 -5.13
CA ALA A 29 -3.14 -17.57 -5.24
C ALA A 29 -2.97 -18.34 -6.57
N GLY A 30 -3.20 -19.66 -6.48
CA GLY A 30 -2.99 -20.67 -7.52
C GLY A 30 -4.07 -20.76 -8.61
N ARG A 31 -4.16 -21.92 -9.28
CA ARG A 31 -4.78 -22.11 -10.61
C ARG A 31 -6.31 -21.94 -10.70
N ALA A 32 -7.05 -21.93 -9.61
CA ALA A 32 -8.51 -21.78 -9.64
C ALA A 32 -8.89 -20.31 -9.94
N GLY A 33 -9.70 -20.07 -10.98
CA GLY A 33 -10.04 -18.71 -11.41
C GLY A 33 -8.85 -17.90 -11.95
N ALA A 34 -7.80 -18.59 -12.43
CA ALA A 34 -6.54 -17.98 -12.83
C ALA A 34 -6.72 -16.84 -13.85
N ASP A 35 -7.59 -17.01 -14.84
CA ASP A 35 -7.79 -16.02 -15.90
C ASP A 35 -8.37 -14.70 -15.35
N GLU A 36 -9.38 -14.79 -14.49
CA GLU A 36 -9.98 -13.62 -13.85
C GLU A 36 -8.98 -12.94 -12.90
N ARG A 37 -8.27 -13.71 -12.07
CA ARG A 37 -7.23 -13.17 -11.17
C ARG A 37 -6.08 -12.50 -11.94
N VAL A 38 -5.74 -13.02 -13.12
CA VAL A 38 -4.76 -12.42 -14.03
C VAL A 38 -5.27 -11.09 -14.57
N HIS A 39 -6.52 -10.99 -15.01
CA HIS A 39 -7.10 -9.71 -15.45
C HIS A 39 -7.13 -8.67 -14.33
N LEU A 40 -7.47 -9.05 -13.10
CA LEU A 40 -7.40 -8.15 -11.94
C LEU A 40 -5.97 -7.67 -11.68
N ARG A 41 -4.97 -8.54 -11.84
CA ARG A 41 -3.57 -8.16 -11.72
C ARG A 41 -3.12 -7.18 -12.80
N TYR A 42 -3.57 -7.39 -14.04
CA TYR A 42 -3.34 -6.46 -15.14
C TYR A 42 -3.98 -5.09 -14.86
N ALA A 43 -5.19 -5.07 -14.30
CA ALA A 43 -5.84 -3.83 -13.85
C ALA A 43 -5.01 -3.11 -12.79
N CYS A 44 -4.50 -3.82 -11.76
CA CYS A 44 -3.63 -3.24 -10.74
C CYS A 44 -2.36 -2.63 -11.34
N TRP A 45 -1.67 -3.32 -12.24
CA TRP A 45 -0.44 -2.83 -12.85
C TRP A 45 -0.66 -1.66 -13.81
N TRP A 46 -1.80 -1.66 -14.52
CA TRP A 46 -2.20 -0.54 -15.36
C TRP A 46 -2.51 0.69 -14.49
N LEU A 47 -3.33 0.55 -13.45
CA LEU A 47 -3.62 1.64 -12.51
C LEU A 47 -2.35 2.17 -11.84
N ALA A 48 -1.41 1.29 -11.46
CA ALA A 48 -0.13 1.68 -10.88
C ALA A 48 0.69 2.58 -11.82
N SER A 49 0.68 2.29 -13.12
CA SER A 49 1.34 3.13 -14.14
C SER A 49 0.73 4.53 -14.25
N LYS A 50 -0.57 4.68 -13.92
CA LYS A 50 -1.28 5.96 -14.01
C LYS A 50 -1.21 6.75 -12.72
N MET A 51 -1.20 6.08 -11.56
CA MET A 51 -1.38 6.69 -10.25
C MET A 51 -0.12 6.74 -9.38
N THR A 52 0.96 6.07 -9.77
CA THR A 52 2.20 6.03 -8.97
C THR A 52 3.40 6.47 -9.81
N SER A 53 4.57 6.62 -9.17
CA SER A 53 5.87 6.79 -9.82
C SER A 53 6.71 5.50 -9.84
N LEU A 54 6.11 4.37 -9.47
CA LEU A 54 6.81 3.09 -9.34
C LEU A 54 7.18 2.52 -10.71
N GLY A 55 8.43 2.10 -10.85
CA GLY A 55 8.89 1.36 -12.03
C GLY A 55 8.45 -0.11 -12.04
N PRO A 56 8.50 -0.80 -13.20
CA PRO A 56 8.06 -2.19 -13.35
C PRO A 56 8.74 -3.17 -12.40
N SER A 57 10.04 -3.02 -12.13
CA SER A 57 10.78 -3.90 -11.21
C SER A 57 10.29 -3.77 -9.77
N THR A 58 9.95 -2.56 -9.33
CA THR A 58 9.41 -2.32 -7.99
C THR A 58 8.01 -2.91 -7.87
N ILE A 59 7.15 -2.69 -8.87
CA ILE A 59 5.81 -3.28 -8.93
C ILE A 59 5.89 -4.81 -8.91
N GLY A 60 6.83 -5.40 -9.65
CA GLY A 60 7.05 -6.85 -9.70
C GLY A 60 7.39 -7.44 -8.34
N ARG A 61 8.32 -6.81 -7.59
CA ARG A 61 8.64 -7.19 -6.20
C ARG A 61 7.42 -7.12 -5.28
N MET A 62 6.65 -6.03 -5.35
CA MET A 62 5.43 -5.85 -4.55
C MET A 62 4.32 -6.83 -4.93
N SER A 63 4.36 -7.35 -6.16
CA SER A 63 3.45 -8.34 -6.71
C SER A 63 3.99 -9.76 -6.54
N GLY A 64 4.44 -10.13 -5.33
CA GLY A 64 4.90 -11.50 -5.03
C GLY A 64 6.18 -11.92 -5.75
N GLY A 65 7.11 -10.98 -5.98
CA GLY A 65 8.42 -11.29 -6.56
C GLY A 65 8.41 -11.59 -8.06
N ARG A 66 7.43 -11.08 -8.81
CA ARG A 66 7.35 -11.28 -10.27
C ARG A 66 8.41 -10.48 -11.02
N ASP A 67 8.90 -11.04 -12.12
CA ASP A 67 9.85 -10.36 -12.97
C ASP A 67 9.26 -9.09 -13.60
N HIS A 68 10.10 -8.08 -13.80
CA HIS A 68 9.72 -6.80 -14.37
C HIS A 68 9.13 -6.92 -15.80
N THR A 69 9.58 -7.89 -16.60
CA THR A 69 9.03 -8.15 -17.93
C THR A 69 7.59 -8.65 -17.86
N MET A 70 7.21 -9.38 -16.81
CA MET A 70 5.82 -9.81 -16.60
C MET A 70 4.92 -8.60 -16.32
N VAL A 71 5.41 -7.61 -15.58
CA VAL A 71 4.68 -6.36 -15.33
C VAL A 71 4.48 -5.59 -16.63
N ILE A 72 5.53 -5.44 -17.45
CA ILE A 72 5.45 -4.80 -18.76
C ILE A 72 4.43 -5.52 -19.66
N HIS A 73 4.54 -6.86 -19.73
CA HIS A 73 3.62 -7.68 -20.51
C HIS A 73 2.17 -7.48 -20.04
N GLY A 74 1.92 -7.51 -18.74
CA GLY A 74 0.59 -7.33 -18.19
C GLY A 74 0.03 -5.92 -18.36
N GLN A 75 0.88 -4.88 -18.34
CA GLN A 75 0.45 -3.51 -18.67
C GLN A 75 0.01 -3.40 -20.13
N ARG A 76 0.78 -3.97 -21.07
CA ARG A 76 0.37 -4.04 -22.48
C ARG A 76 -0.94 -4.82 -22.63
N ARG A 77 -1.06 -5.95 -21.92
CA ARG A 77 -2.25 -6.79 -21.99
C ARG A 77 -3.48 -6.11 -21.39
N ALA A 78 -3.31 -5.27 -20.38
CA ALA A 78 -4.37 -4.41 -19.86
C ALA A 78 -4.85 -3.39 -20.90
N GLU A 79 -3.95 -2.78 -21.67
CA GLU A 79 -4.33 -1.85 -22.75
C GLU A 79 -5.11 -2.56 -23.85
N GLU A 80 -4.66 -3.75 -24.27
CA GLU A 80 -5.37 -4.60 -25.24
C GLU A 80 -6.76 -5.02 -24.73
N LEU A 81 -6.88 -5.37 -23.44
CA LEU A 81 -8.17 -5.67 -22.80
C LEU A 81 -9.07 -4.45 -22.74
N ARG A 82 -8.56 -3.26 -22.45
CA ARG A 82 -9.35 -2.01 -22.47
C ARG A 82 -9.86 -1.67 -23.87
N ALA A 83 -9.14 -2.06 -24.91
CA ALA A 83 -9.58 -1.86 -26.30
C ALA A 83 -10.67 -2.85 -26.73
N SER A 84 -10.64 -4.08 -26.19
CA SER A 84 -11.51 -5.19 -26.62
C SER A 84 -12.67 -5.50 -25.67
N SER A 85 -12.58 -5.11 -24.40
CA SER A 85 -13.58 -5.37 -23.36
C SER A 85 -14.08 -4.06 -22.73
N GLU A 86 -15.32 -3.72 -23.05
CA GLU A 86 -15.98 -2.54 -22.47
C GLU A 86 -16.10 -2.63 -20.94
N THR A 87 -16.48 -3.79 -20.41
CA THR A 87 -16.58 -4.02 -18.96
C THR A 87 -15.27 -3.76 -18.24
N PHE A 88 -14.14 -4.26 -18.77
CA PHE A 88 -12.83 -4.03 -18.18
C PHE A 88 -12.43 -2.55 -18.24
N ARG A 89 -12.69 -1.89 -19.37
CA ARG A 89 -12.44 -0.46 -19.56
C ARG A 89 -13.22 0.40 -18.57
N LEU A 90 -14.54 0.20 -18.47
CA LEU A 90 -15.40 0.96 -17.57
C LEU A 90 -15.01 0.77 -16.10
N SER A 91 -14.72 -0.48 -15.69
CA SER A 91 -14.29 -0.77 -14.32
C SER A 91 -12.97 -0.07 -13.98
N THR A 92 -11.98 -0.15 -14.87
CA THR A 92 -10.68 0.51 -14.65
C THR A 92 -10.75 2.04 -14.74
N ASP A 93 -11.64 2.60 -15.56
CA ASP A 93 -11.91 4.05 -15.62
C ASP A 93 -12.58 4.55 -14.33
N ALA A 94 -13.57 3.81 -13.82
CA ALA A 94 -14.26 4.15 -12.57
C ALA A 94 -13.29 4.13 -11.37
N LEU A 95 -12.44 3.10 -11.27
CA LEU A 95 -11.41 3.00 -10.24
C LEU A 95 -10.38 4.14 -10.35
N LEU A 96 -9.91 4.43 -11.57
CA LEU A 96 -8.97 5.53 -11.81
C LEU A 96 -9.57 6.88 -11.39
N GLY A 97 -10.79 7.16 -11.81
CA GLY A 97 -11.50 8.40 -11.46
C GLY A 97 -11.73 8.52 -9.95
N THR A 98 -12.09 7.43 -9.28
CA THR A 98 -12.28 7.38 -7.82
C THR A 98 -10.97 7.67 -7.09
N LEU A 99 -9.89 6.99 -7.44
CA LEU A 99 -8.57 7.20 -6.82
C LEU A 99 -8.08 8.63 -7.02
N GLN A 100 -8.26 9.21 -8.22
CA GLN A 100 -7.92 10.61 -8.48
C GLN A 100 -8.78 11.59 -7.66
N ALA A 101 -10.09 11.32 -7.52
CA ALA A 101 -10.98 12.16 -6.73
C ALA A 101 -10.57 12.13 -5.24
N LEU A 102 -10.30 10.95 -4.69
CA LEU A 102 -9.85 10.78 -3.31
C LEU A 102 -8.47 11.43 -3.08
N GLU A 103 -7.56 11.34 -4.05
CA GLU A 103 -6.25 12.01 -3.99
C GLU A 103 -6.40 13.53 -3.96
N ARG A 104 -7.19 14.11 -4.88
CA ARG A 104 -7.44 15.56 -4.94
C ARG A 104 -8.15 16.07 -3.69
N ALA A 105 -9.06 15.29 -3.12
CA ALA A 105 -9.70 15.58 -1.85
C ALA A 105 -8.74 15.42 -0.64
N GLY A 106 -7.54 14.87 -0.85
CA GLY A 106 -6.56 14.64 0.21
C GLY A 106 -6.87 13.48 1.13
N LEU A 107 -7.80 12.60 0.74
CA LEU A 107 -8.27 11.45 1.51
C LEU A 107 -7.34 10.23 1.37
N LEU A 108 -6.41 10.23 0.41
CA LEU A 108 -5.42 9.16 0.22
C LEU A 108 -4.09 9.40 0.93
N ARG A 109 -3.91 10.54 1.62
CA ARG A 109 -2.71 10.79 2.44
C ARG A 109 -2.53 9.79 3.59
N PHE A 110 -3.54 8.98 3.88
CA PHE A 110 -3.60 8.11 5.07
C PHE A 110 -3.16 6.65 4.86
N ALA A 111 -2.93 6.17 3.62
CA ALA A 111 -2.58 4.75 3.36
C ALA A 111 -1.19 4.53 2.72
N VAL A 112 -0.31 5.54 2.78
CA VAL A 112 1.14 5.28 2.72
C VAL A 112 1.52 4.60 4.02
N SER A 113 2.38 3.58 3.99
CA SER A 113 2.95 2.95 5.19
C SER A 113 3.34 4.06 6.16
N ILE A 114 2.56 4.18 7.22
CA ILE A 114 2.75 5.26 8.16
C ILE A 114 4.14 5.04 8.75
N ASP A 115 5.03 5.99 8.54
CA ASP A 115 6.30 6.06 9.24
C ASP A 115 6.03 6.78 10.56
N PRO A 116 5.79 6.05 11.67
CA PRO A 116 5.49 6.65 12.96
C PRO A 116 6.60 7.60 13.41
N LEU A 117 7.87 7.34 13.05
CA LEU A 117 8.99 8.20 13.39
C LEU A 117 9.01 9.48 12.56
N ALA A 118 8.68 9.43 11.27
CA ALA A 118 8.53 10.64 10.45
C ALA A 118 7.35 11.49 10.94
N THR A 119 6.22 10.86 11.28
CA THR A 119 5.08 11.59 11.86
C THR A 119 5.46 12.23 13.18
N ALA A 120 6.12 11.49 14.09
CA ALA A 120 6.58 12.03 15.37
C ALA A 120 7.54 13.22 15.17
N ARG A 121 8.53 13.09 14.27
CA ARG A 121 9.47 14.18 13.95
C ARG A 121 8.76 15.43 13.40
N ARG A 122 7.77 15.25 12.52
CA ARG A 122 6.95 16.35 11.99
C ARG A 122 6.19 17.07 13.10
N VAL A 123 5.55 16.32 14.01
CA VAL A 123 4.81 16.89 15.14
C VAL A 123 5.74 17.66 16.06
N LEU A 124 6.91 17.10 16.40
CA LEU A 124 7.90 17.77 17.25
C LEU A 124 8.45 19.06 16.63
N ALA A 125 8.57 19.13 15.29
CA ALA A 125 9.06 20.32 14.60
C ALA A 125 8.09 21.51 14.61
N ALA A 126 6.77 21.27 14.72
CA ALA A 126 5.76 22.32 14.79
C ALA A 126 4.48 21.85 15.52
N PRO A 127 4.50 21.71 16.86
CA PRO A 127 3.47 20.99 17.62
C PRO A 127 2.05 21.53 17.45
N GLU A 128 1.87 22.84 17.63
CA GLU A 128 0.56 23.50 17.57
C GLU A 128 -0.13 23.34 16.21
N ARG A 129 0.66 23.32 15.13
CA ARG A 129 0.17 23.25 13.75
C ARG A 129 0.01 21.81 13.26
N GLU A 130 0.93 20.94 13.62
CA GLU A 130 1.00 19.59 13.08
C GLU A 130 0.19 18.58 13.90
N ALA A 131 0.00 18.79 15.22
CA ALA A 131 -0.79 17.90 16.07
C ALA A 131 -2.27 17.80 15.61
N VAL A 132 -2.87 18.91 15.18
CA VAL A 132 -4.24 18.93 14.63
C VAL A 132 -4.37 18.26 13.26
N ARG A 133 -3.25 17.88 12.64
CA ARG A 133 -3.16 17.25 11.31
C ARG A 133 -2.73 15.78 11.36
N VAL A 134 -2.60 15.20 12.56
CA VAL A 134 -2.28 13.78 12.73
C VAL A 134 -3.58 12.98 12.64
N SER A 135 -3.59 11.95 11.80
CA SER A 135 -4.73 11.03 11.69
C SER A 135 -4.79 10.01 12.83
N THR A 136 -5.96 9.41 13.05
CA THR A 136 -6.11 8.28 13.98
C THR A 136 -5.16 7.12 13.66
N TYR A 137 -4.91 6.82 12.38
CA TYR A 137 -3.97 5.78 11.98
C TYR A 137 -2.52 6.13 12.29
N GLU A 138 -2.14 7.40 12.13
CA GLU A 138 -0.83 7.91 12.53
C GLU A 138 -0.63 7.85 14.04
N ILE A 139 -1.67 8.20 14.81
CA ILE A 139 -1.68 8.04 16.27
C ILE A 139 -1.47 6.57 16.63
N VAL A 140 -2.25 5.66 16.06
CA VAL A 140 -2.13 4.21 16.32
C VAL A 140 -0.75 3.67 15.95
N ALA A 141 -0.17 4.10 14.83
CA ALA A 141 1.17 3.68 14.43
C ALA A 141 2.25 4.18 15.40
N MET A 142 2.18 5.45 15.83
CA MET A 142 3.09 5.99 16.84
C MET A 142 2.91 5.29 18.20
N SER A 143 1.67 5.03 18.63
CA SER A 143 1.38 4.33 19.87
C SER A 143 1.90 2.89 19.87
N ARG A 144 1.75 2.15 18.76
CA ARG A 144 2.31 0.80 18.63
C ARG A 144 3.83 0.82 18.75
N LEU A 145 4.49 1.75 18.07
CA LEU A 145 5.94 1.92 18.18
C LEU A 145 6.38 2.19 19.62
N ILE A 146 5.67 3.07 20.35
CA ILE A 146 5.97 3.38 21.76
C ILE A 146 5.85 2.13 22.63
N VAL A 147 4.79 1.34 22.46
CA VAL A 147 4.57 0.09 23.22
C VAL A 147 5.67 -0.93 22.91
N GLU A 148 6.00 -1.15 21.64
CA GLU A 148 7.08 -2.08 21.24
C GLU A 148 8.45 -1.69 21.82
N GLN A 149 8.75 -0.39 21.89
CA GLN A 149 10.00 0.09 22.51
C GLN A 149 9.98 -0.06 24.04
N ALA A 150 8.84 0.21 24.68
CA ALA A 150 8.69 0.06 26.13
C ALA A 150 8.78 -1.41 26.57
N ASP A 151 8.16 -2.33 25.82
CA ASP A 151 8.17 -3.78 26.09
C ASP A 151 9.56 -4.41 25.80
N GLY A 152 10.34 -3.81 24.89
CA GLY A 152 11.73 -4.21 24.61
C GLY A 152 12.71 -3.88 25.74
N ASP A 153 12.37 -2.90 26.60
CA ASP A 153 13.21 -2.43 27.72
C ASP A 153 12.98 -3.20 29.03
N THR A 154 11.99 -4.11 29.08
CA THR A 154 11.67 -4.94 30.26
C THR A 154 12.64 -6.10 30.53
N SER A 155 13.78 -6.16 29.85
CA SER A 155 14.85 -7.12 30.17
C SER A 155 15.77 -6.53 31.25
N GLU A 156 15.34 -6.62 32.52
CA GLU A 156 16.16 -6.19 33.66
C GLU A 156 17.54 -6.89 33.71
N PRO A 157 18.58 -6.21 34.24
CA PRO A 157 19.92 -6.76 34.37
C PRO A 157 19.95 -7.89 35.41
N SER A 158 20.55 -9.03 35.03
CA SER A 158 20.84 -10.14 35.95
C SER A 158 21.77 -9.65 37.06
N THR A 159 21.20 -9.39 38.24
CA THR A 159 21.97 -9.22 39.47
C THR A 159 22.40 -10.62 39.92
N GLU A 160 23.59 -11.04 39.53
CA GLU A 160 24.22 -12.24 40.10
C GLU A 160 24.56 -11.97 41.57
N GLU A 161 23.65 -12.48 42.41
CA GLU A 161 23.85 -13.12 43.71
C GLU A 161 25.21 -12.91 44.40
N THR A 162 25.18 -12.03 45.39
CA THR A 162 26.08 -12.14 46.54
C THR A 162 25.63 -13.34 47.39
N VAL A 163 26.30 -14.48 47.26
CA VAL A 163 26.17 -15.58 48.23
C VAL A 163 27.49 -15.77 48.95
N HIS A 164 27.44 -15.43 50.24
CA HIS A 164 28.40 -15.77 51.28
C HIS A 164 28.78 -17.26 51.29
N VAL A 165 30.08 -17.55 51.34
CA VAL A 165 30.69 -18.59 52.20
C VAL A 165 31.99 -18.04 52.77
#